data_AF-A0AAW1XNI1-F1
#
_entry.id   AF-A0AAW1XNI1-F1
#
_cell.length_a   1.000
_cell.length_b   1.000
_cell.length_c   1.000
_cell.angle_alpha   90.00
_cell.angle_beta   90.00
_cell.angle_gamma   90.00
#
_symmetry.space_group_name_H-M   'P 1'
#
loop_
_entity.id
_entity.type
_entity.pdbx_description
1 polymer ?
#
loop_
_entity_poly.entity_id
_entity_poly.type
_entity_poly.pdbx_seq_one_letter_code
_entity_poly.pdbx_strand_id
1 'polypeptide(L)'
;MASSFTIILSVLAIIPFFLVSADDQLIQIECHNAEEPTTCIECLKSDPHSEKADKVGIAVIILGCLSNNAKTLAANMTEIASGTKDKNATKILKQCSKGFYSATKDLAFGNPQVEEWQIRWC
;
A
#
# COMPACT_ATOMS: atom_id res chain seq x y z
N MET A 1 -1.41 -55.99 1.71
CA MET A 1 -2.42 -54.92 1.84
C MET A 1 -1.95 -53.74 2.73
N ALA A 2 -0.65 -53.61 3.03
CA ALA A 2 -0.11 -52.49 3.83
C ALA A 2 0.55 -51.39 2.96
N SER A 3 0.94 -51.73 1.72
CA SER A 3 1.71 -50.84 0.83
C SER A 3 0.88 -49.74 0.16
N SER A 4 -0.45 -49.87 0.12
CA SER A 4 -1.34 -48.86 -0.48
C SER A 4 -1.63 -47.71 0.48
N PHE A 5 -1.71 -48.00 1.80
CA PHE A 5 -1.98 -46.99 2.83
C PHE A 5 -0.81 -46.03 3.04
N THR A 6 0.43 -46.52 2.91
CA THR A 6 1.64 -45.70 3.01
C THR A 6 1.74 -44.67 1.88
N ILE A 7 1.32 -45.04 0.66
CA ILE A 7 1.35 -44.13 -0.50
C ILE A 7 0.35 -42.98 -0.30
N ILE A 8 -0.86 -43.28 0.18
CA ILE A 8 -1.90 -42.27 0.44
C ILE A 8 -1.45 -41.27 1.52
N LEU A 9 -0.80 -41.75 2.59
CA LEU A 9 -0.27 -40.89 3.65
C LEU A 9 0.84 -39.95 3.13
N SER A 10 1.73 -40.47 2.27
CA SER A 10 2.79 -39.65 1.66
C SER A 10 2.24 -38.60 0.69
N VAL A 11 1.19 -38.89 -0.08
CA VAL A 11 0.57 -37.91 -0.97
C VAL A 11 -0.08 -36.79 -0.17
N LEU A 12 -0.79 -37.10 0.92
CA LEU A 12 -1.46 -36.10 1.77
C LEU A 12 -0.48 -35.12 2.44
N ALA A 13 0.75 -35.55 2.71
CA ALA A 13 1.80 -34.70 3.30
C ALA A 13 2.46 -33.73 2.29
N ILE A 14 2.30 -33.96 0.98
CA ILE A 14 2.93 -33.13 -0.07
C ILE A 14 1.98 -32.03 -0.57
N ILE A 15 0.66 -32.22 -0.43
CA ILE A 15 -0.36 -31.25 -0.87
C ILE A 15 -0.23 -29.85 -0.22
N PRO A 16 0.17 -29.65 1.06
CA PRO A 16 0.25 -28.30 1.61
C PRO A 16 1.45 -27.48 1.08
N PHE A 17 2.39 -28.08 0.37
CA PHE A 17 3.52 -27.35 -0.25
C PHE A 17 3.18 -26.74 -1.61
N PHE A 18 2.04 -27.11 -2.20
CA PHE A 18 1.53 -26.55 -3.46
C PHE A 18 0.33 -25.62 -3.22
N LEU A 19 0.32 -24.88 -2.11
CA LEU A 19 -0.44 -23.64 -2.05
C LEU A 19 0.24 -22.65 -2.99
N VAL A 20 -0.16 -22.75 -4.26
CA VAL A 20 0.19 -21.85 -5.35
C VAL A 20 0.05 -20.41 -4.86
N SER A 21 1.15 -19.66 -4.95
CA SER A 21 1.17 -18.19 -4.90
C SER A 21 0.44 -17.63 -6.13
N ALA A 22 -0.87 -17.86 -6.20
CA ALA A 22 -1.74 -17.29 -7.22
C ALA A 22 -1.89 -15.78 -7.02
N ASP A 23 -1.62 -15.29 -5.80
CA ASP A 23 -1.86 -13.91 -5.42
C ASP A 23 -0.67 -12.98 -5.62
N ASP A 24 0.59 -13.44 -5.47
CA ASP A 24 1.75 -12.61 -5.88
C ASP A 24 1.69 -12.29 -7.38
N GLN A 25 1.12 -13.18 -8.20
CA GLN A 25 0.95 -12.93 -9.64
C GLN A 25 -0.07 -11.81 -9.89
N LEU A 26 -1.19 -11.78 -9.17
CA LEU A 26 -2.18 -10.71 -9.33
C LEU A 26 -1.62 -9.37 -8.85
N ILE A 27 -0.95 -9.35 -7.69
CA ILE A 27 -0.22 -8.17 -7.19
C ILE A 27 0.79 -7.65 -8.24
N GLN A 28 1.59 -8.54 -8.84
CA GLN A 28 2.54 -8.17 -9.88
C GLN A 28 1.84 -7.58 -11.11
N ILE A 29 0.73 -8.17 -11.56
CA ILE A 29 -0.02 -7.69 -12.72
C ILE A 29 -0.61 -6.30 -12.46
N GLU A 30 -1.23 -6.09 -11.30
CA GLU A 30 -1.88 -4.81 -10.99
C GLU A 30 -0.85 -3.69 -10.76
N CYS A 31 0.30 -3.98 -10.15
CA CYS A 31 1.36 -3.00 -9.91
C CYS A 31 2.30 -2.75 -11.09
N HIS A 32 2.33 -3.63 -12.11
CA HIS A 32 3.29 -3.55 -13.22
C HIS A 32 3.29 -2.19 -13.94
N ASN A 33 2.10 -1.59 -14.10
CA ASN A 33 1.93 -0.32 -14.82
C ASN A 33 1.87 0.90 -13.89
N ALA A 34 2.09 0.72 -12.59
CA ALA A 34 2.20 1.85 -11.68
C ALA A 34 3.44 2.68 -12.01
N GLU A 35 3.39 3.98 -11.75
CA GLU A 35 4.57 4.85 -11.88
C GLU A 35 5.71 4.39 -10.97
N GLU A 36 5.36 3.91 -9.78
CA GLU A 36 6.28 3.33 -8.80
C GLU A 36 5.88 1.88 -8.44
N PRO A 37 6.25 0.88 -9.27
CA PRO A 37 5.84 -0.51 -9.07
C PRO A 37 6.28 -1.11 -7.74
N THR A 38 7.51 -0.81 -7.29
CA THR A 38 8.05 -1.31 -6.02
C THR A 38 7.19 -0.85 -4.85
N THR A 39 6.87 0.44 -4.79
CA THR A 39 6.03 1.03 -3.74
C THR A 39 4.63 0.45 -3.76
N CYS A 40 4.05 0.22 -4.95
CA CYS A 40 2.75 -0.44 -5.08
C CYS A 40 2.77 -1.86 -4.48
N ILE A 41 3.80 -2.65 -4.81
CA ILE A 41 3.96 -4.02 -4.29
C ILE A 41 4.16 -4.00 -2.77
N GLU A 42 4.99 -3.10 -2.25
CA GLU A 42 5.22 -2.95 -0.81
C GLU A 42 3.92 -2.58 -0.07
N CYS A 43 3.12 -1.66 -0.63
CA CYS A 43 1.81 -1.33 -0.09
C CYS A 43 0.91 -2.55 0.03
N LEU A 44 0.81 -3.38 -1.02
CA LEU A 44 -0.02 -4.57 -1.00
C LEU A 44 0.50 -5.63 -0.02
N LYS A 45 1.82 -5.92 -0.05
CA LYS A 45 2.44 -6.89 0.84
C LYS A 45 2.39 -6.50 2.32
N SER A 46 2.21 -5.22 2.62
CA SER A 46 2.02 -4.75 4.01
C SER A 46 0.66 -5.10 4.59
N ASP A 47 -0.34 -5.42 3.75
CA ASP A 47 -1.67 -5.81 4.18
C ASP A 47 -1.85 -7.34 4.05
N PRO A 48 -2.09 -8.07 5.16
CA PRO A 48 -2.28 -9.53 5.13
C PRO A 48 -3.56 -9.97 4.38
N HIS A 49 -4.48 -9.05 4.08
CA HIS A 49 -5.66 -9.35 3.27
C HIS A 49 -5.38 -9.33 1.77
N SER A 50 -4.22 -8.84 1.34
CA SER A 50 -3.82 -8.81 -0.07
C SER A 50 -3.88 -10.20 -0.70
N GLU A 51 -3.40 -11.23 0.02
CA GLU A 51 -3.36 -12.65 -0.39
C GLU A 51 -4.67 -13.24 -0.93
N LYS A 52 -5.81 -12.62 -0.60
CA LYS A 52 -7.16 -13.09 -0.96
C LYS A 52 -7.98 -12.01 -1.66
N ALA A 53 -7.37 -10.88 -1.99
CA ALA A 53 -8.07 -9.75 -2.56
C ALA A 53 -8.28 -9.96 -4.07
N ASP A 54 -9.50 -9.69 -4.54
CA ASP A 54 -9.72 -9.51 -5.97
C ASP A 54 -9.19 -8.13 -6.42
N LYS A 55 -9.34 -7.80 -7.70
CA LYS A 55 -8.87 -6.50 -8.24
C LYS A 55 -9.46 -5.29 -7.49
N VAL A 56 -10.71 -5.38 -7.03
CA VAL A 56 -11.36 -4.30 -6.28
C VAL A 56 -10.78 -4.24 -4.87
N GLY A 57 -10.58 -5.40 -4.22
CA GLY A 57 -9.90 -5.49 -2.93
C GLY A 57 -8.48 -4.92 -2.97
N ILE A 58 -7.70 -5.23 -4.02
CA ILE A 58 -6.36 -4.67 -4.25
C ILE A 58 -6.41 -3.14 -4.35
N ALA A 59 -7.35 -2.59 -5.13
CA ALA A 59 -7.52 -1.14 -5.24
C ALA A 59 -7.87 -0.49 -3.88
N VAL A 60 -8.73 -1.13 -3.09
CA VAL A 60 -9.08 -0.67 -1.73
C VAL A 60 -7.86 -0.68 -0.80
N ILE A 61 -7.03 -1.73 -0.85
CA ILE A 61 -5.80 -1.83 -0.06
C ILE A 61 -4.82 -0.73 -0.45
N ILE A 62 -4.62 -0.50 -1.75
CA ILE A 62 -3.74 0.58 -2.24
C ILE A 62 -4.24 1.95 -1.76
N LEU A 63 -5.54 2.25 -1.88
CA LEU A 63 -6.12 3.50 -1.39
C LEU A 63 -5.92 3.67 0.13
N GLY A 64 -6.08 2.59 0.90
CA GLY A 64 -5.80 2.56 2.33
C GLY A 64 -4.33 2.84 2.64
N CYS A 65 -3.40 2.18 1.94
CA CYS A 65 -1.97 2.38 2.08
C CYS A 65 -1.57 3.84 1.79
N LEU A 66 -2.04 4.39 0.66
CA LEU A 66 -1.78 5.78 0.27
C LEU A 66 -2.36 6.76 1.31
N SER A 67 -3.56 6.51 1.81
CA SER A 67 -4.19 7.36 2.85
C SER A 67 -3.36 7.36 4.14
N ASN A 68 -2.87 6.20 4.58
CA ASN A 68 -2.05 6.09 5.78
C ASN A 68 -0.67 6.75 5.61
N ASN A 69 -0.05 6.59 4.44
CA ASN A 69 1.20 7.28 4.11
C ASN A 69 0.99 8.80 4.10
N ALA A 70 -0.06 9.29 3.44
CA ALA A 70 -0.37 10.72 3.41
C ALA A 70 -0.63 11.28 4.83
N LYS A 71 -1.31 10.56 5.72
CA LYS A 71 -1.45 10.96 7.14
C LYS A 71 -0.10 11.06 7.84
N THR A 72 0.77 10.07 7.62
CA THR A 72 2.11 10.03 8.21
C THR A 72 2.95 11.19 7.73
N LEU A 73 2.97 11.47 6.42
CA LEU A 73 3.68 12.62 5.87
C LEU A 73 3.11 13.93 6.41
N ALA A 74 1.79 14.08 6.52
CA ALA A 74 1.18 15.27 7.08
C ALA A 74 1.61 15.54 8.54
N ALA A 75 1.72 14.49 9.35
CA ALA A 75 2.21 14.55 10.72
C ALA A 75 3.71 14.91 10.77
N ASN A 76 4.53 14.23 9.97
CA ASN A 76 5.98 14.48 9.90
C ASN A 76 6.27 15.94 9.49
N MET A 77 5.57 16.47 8.48
CA MET A 77 5.74 17.86 8.07
C MET A 77 5.36 18.85 9.19
N THR A 78 4.33 18.52 9.98
CA THR A 78 3.94 19.34 11.15
C THR A 78 5.03 19.31 12.22
N GLU A 79 5.58 18.14 12.51
CA GLU A 79 6.65 17.96 13.49
C GLU A 79 7.90 18.73 13.09
N ILE A 80 8.38 18.56 11.85
CA ILE A 80 9.55 19.28 11.34
C ILE A 80 9.30 20.80 11.36
N ALA A 81 8.10 21.25 10.99
CA ALA A 81 7.75 22.67 11.02
C ALA A 81 7.77 23.26 12.43
N SER A 82 7.54 22.45 13.47
CA SER A 82 7.58 22.86 14.88
C SER A 82 9.01 22.97 15.43
N GLY A 83 9.94 22.18 14.89
CA GLY A 83 11.35 22.15 15.32
C GLY A 83 12.26 23.16 14.60
N THR A 84 11.88 23.62 13.40
CA THR A 84 12.70 24.55 12.61
C THR A 84 12.55 26.01 13.04
N LYS A 85 13.63 26.78 12.94
CA LYS A 85 13.65 28.25 13.17
C LYS A 85 13.51 29.05 11.89
N ASP A 86 13.66 28.43 10.73
CA ASP A 86 13.54 29.08 9.43
C ASP A 86 12.05 29.30 9.11
N LYS A 87 11.64 30.58 9.03
CA LYS A 87 10.24 30.95 8.78
C LYS A 87 9.75 30.52 7.40
N ASN A 88 10.62 30.52 6.39
CA ASN A 88 10.27 30.08 5.05
C ASN A 88 10.06 28.56 5.02
N ALA A 89 10.97 27.80 5.65
CA ALA A 89 10.82 26.37 5.81
C ALA A 89 9.55 26.01 6.60
N THR A 90 9.28 26.69 7.72
CA THR A 90 8.03 26.51 8.49
C THR A 90 6.79 26.72 7.61
N LYS A 91 6.80 27.74 6.74
CA LYS A 91 5.66 28.03 5.85
C LYS A 91 5.46 26.91 4.83
N ILE A 92 6.52 26.47 4.16
CA ILE A 92 6.48 25.41 3.15
C ILE A 92 6.01 24.10 3.79
N LEU A 93 6.61 23.69 4.91
CA LEU A 93 6.25 22.44 5.61
C LEU A 93 4.79 22.44 6.08
N LYS A 94 4.26 23.59 6.54
CA LYS A 94 2.83 23.71 6.88
C LYS A 94 1.92 23.63 5.65
N GLN A 95 2.36 24.11 4.49
CA GLN A 95 1.62 23.93 3.24
C GLN A 95 1.63 22.47 2.82
N CYS A 96 2.78 21.80 2.92
CA CYS A 96 2.90 20.37 2.65
C CYS A 96 2.02 19.50 3.55
N SER A 97 2.02 19.78 4.85
CA SER A 97 1.13 19.10 5.80
C SER A 97 -0.34 19.22 5.39
N LYS A 98 -0.78 20.40 4.95
CA LYS A 98 -2.15 20.62 4.45
C LYS A 98 -2.42 19.88 3.15
N GLY A 99 -1.48 19.89 2.20
CA GLY A 99 -1.60 19.16 0.93
C GLY A 99 -1.77 17.66 1.18
N PHE A 100 -0.92 17.06 2.00
CA PHE A 100 -1.06 15.66 2.38
C PHE A 100 -2.37 15.39 3.13
N TYR A 101 -2.80 16.26 4.05
CA TYR A 101 -4.09 16.10 4.72
C TYR A 101 -5.28 16.15 3.74
N SER A 102 -5.21 17.00 2.71
CA SER A 102 -6.24 17.01 1.64
C SER A 102 -6.24 15.67 0.90
N ALA A 103 -5.07 15.20 0.47
CA ALA A 103 -4.95 13.93 -0.22
C ALA A 103 -5.53 12.75 0.58
N THR A 104 -5.41 12.75 1.92
CA THR A 104 -6.05 11.70 2.74
C THR A 104 -7.57 11.64 2.58
N LYS A 105 -8.21 12.80 2.39
CA LYS A 105 -9.66 12.89 2.18
C LYS A 105 -10.00 12.43 0.77
N ASP A 106 -9.27 12.90 -0.23
CA ASP A 106 -9.50 12.55 -1.63
C ASP A 106 -9.40 11.02 -1.83
N LEU A 107 -8.37 10.40 -1.23
CA LEU A 107 -8.16 8.96 -1.20
C LEU A 107 -9.27 8.20 -0.46
N ALA A 108 -9.82 8.76 0.63
CA ALA A 108 -10.91 8.13 1.39
C ALA A 108 -12.23 8.09 0.61
N PHE A 109 -12.44 9.03 -0.31
CA PHE A 109 -13.63 9.06 -1.17
C PHE A 109 -13.43 8.39 -2.53
N GLY A 110 -12.24 7.81 -2.78
CA GLY A 110 -11.87 7.31 -4.11
C GLY A 110 -11.94 8.41 -5.18
N ASN A 111 -11.79 9.67 -4.78
CA ASN A 111 -11.91 10.83 -5.67
C ASN A 111 -10.52 11.10 -6.27
N PRO A 112 -10.34 11.00 -7.60
CA PRO A 112 -9.04 11.17 -8.25
C PRO A 112 -8.52 12.62 -8.25
N GLN A 113 -9.21 13.58 -7.61
CA GLN A 113 -8.80 14.97 -7.53
C GLN A 113 -7.78 15.24 -6.41
N VAL A 114 -6.70 14.45 -6.35
CA VAL A 114 -5.53 14.88 -5.58
C VAL A 114 -4.97 16.10 -6.31
N GLU A 115 -5.12 17.30 -5.74
CA GLU A 115 -4.58 18.52 -6.34
C GLU A 115 -3.05 18.45 -6.38
N GLU A 116 -2.51 18.00 -7.51
CA GLU A 116 -1.09 17.80 -7.79
C GLU A 116 -0.24 19.04 -7.44
N TRP A 117 -0.81 20.24 -7.55
CA TRP A 117 -0.14 21.51 -7.26
C TRP A 117 0.26 21.70 -5.80
N GLN A 118 -0.48 21.13 -4.83
CA GLN A 118 -0.19 21.34 -3.42
C GLN A 118 0.96 20.46 -2.90
N ILE A 119 1.13 19.26 -3.49
CA ILE A 119 2.17 18.31 -3.09
C ILE A 119 3.44 18.50 -3.92
N ARG A 120 3.37 19.03 -5.15
CA ARG A 120 4.54 19.21 -6.02
C ARG A 120 5.65 20.13 -5.46
N TRP A 121 5.32 20.97 -4.49
CA TRP A 121 6.28 21.87 -3.81
C TRP A 121 6.74 21.32 -2.44
N CYS A 122 6.36 20.07 -2.18
CA CYS A 122 6.94 19.17 -1.22
C CYS A 122 7.84 18.19 -2.01
#